data_AF-A0A1K1MNL3-F1
#
_entry.id   AF-A0A1K1MNL3-F1
#
_cell.length_a   1.000
_cell.length_b   1.000
_cell.length_c   1.000
_cell.angle_alpha   90.00
_cell.angle_beta   90.00
_cell.angle_gamma   90.00
#
_symmetry.space_group_name_H-M   'P 1'
#
loop_
_entity.id
_entity.type
_entity.pdbx_description
1 polymer ?
#
loop_
_entity_poly.entity_id
_entity_poly.type
_entity_poly.pdbx_seq_one_letter_code
_entity_poly.pdbx_strand_id
1 'polypeptide(L)'
;MKDYFYEVEKPRILKILMFLKESLPKKCTKSNYQLTQNLLHKPFSYELNLQEKLQIIADEMREHLLIKEPIKILTLNNVEAGKFEMIDDLNCIYINANTNTQNFHQKIAILAHEMSHYYLMRKHNIEKEFVKENELLTELNAVYCGFGFLLHNGYHEEKIEIGNKTHKHKVGYISTKVVQETIIQTAYVRKQNPNHIMKNLDLGFKDTITLKFKLKKLVKEYNLAMANKK
;
A
#
# COMPACT_ATOMS: atom_id res chain seq x y z
N MET A 1 -17.41 11.00 18.97
CA MET A 1 -17.37 9.70 18.28
C MET A 1 -15.93 9.50 17.81
N LYS A 2 -15.18 8.54 18.35
CA LYS A 2 -13.80 8.30 17.88
C LYS A 2 -13.88 7.87 16.41
N ASP A 3 -13.12 8.54 15.54
CA ASP A 3 -12.99 8.13 14.15
C ASP A 3 -12.47 6.68 14.12
N TYR A 4 -13.20 5.82 13.40
CA TYR A 4 -13.05 4.36 13.40
C TYR A 4 -11.63 3.92 13.00
N PHE A 5 -10.93 4.77 12.24
CA PHE A 5 -9.58 4.50 11.73
C PHE A 5 -8.46 5.22 12.50
N TYR A 6 -8.79 6.12 13.44
CA TYR A 6 -7.81 6.99 14.09
C TYR A 6 -6.84 6.19 14.99
N GLU A 7 -7.32 5.12 15.62
CA GLU A 7 -6.53 4.27 16.51
C GLU A 7 -6.83 2.78 16.25
N VAL A 8 -6.27 2.23 15.16
CA VAL A 8 -6.31 0.78 14.94
C VAL A 8 -5.26 0.13 15.84
N GLU A 9 -5.72 -0.61 16.85
CA GLU A 9 -4.83 -1.24 17.83
C GLU A 9 -4.00 -2.40 17.26
N LYS A 10 -2.82 -2.62 17.82
CA LYS A 10 -1.90 -3.68 17.37
C LYS A 10 -2.52 -5.09 17.34
N PRO A 11 -3.29 -5.54 18.34
CA PRO A 11 -3.92 -6.87 18.30
C PRO A 11 -4.90 -7.01 17.14
N ARG A 12 -5.60 -5.92 16.80
CA ARG A 12 -6.53 -5.89 15.67
C ARG A 12 -5.80 -6.00 14.34
N ILE A 13 -4.70 -5.27 14.17
CA ILE A 13 -3.82 -5.40 12.99
C ILE A 13 -3.37 -6.86 12.85
N LEU A 14 -2.82 -7.44 13.92
CA LEU A 14 -2.30 -8.81 13.89
C LEU A 14 -3.39 -9.83 13.53
N LYS A 15 -4.59 -9.69 14.09
CA LYS A 15 -5.74 -10.56 13.78
C LYS A 15 -6.07 -10.54 12.28
N ILE A 16 -6.09 -9.35 11.67
CA ILE A 16 -6.35 -9.21 10.23
C ILE A 16 -5.20 -9.80 9.41
N LEU A 17 -3.94 -9.57 9.81
CA LEU A 17 -2.78 -10.16 9.10
C LEU A 17 -2.75 -11.69 9.18
N MET A 18 -3.18 -12.29 10.30
CA MET A 18 -3.34 -13.74 10.41
C MET A 18 -4.45 -14.25 9.49
N PHE A 19 -5.60 -13.58 9.47
CA PHE A 19 -6.68 -13.89 8.53
C PHE A 19 -6.21 -13.83 7.07
N LEU A 20 -5.45 -12.79 6.68
CA LEU A 20 -4.88 -12.68 5.33
C LEU A 20 -3.89 -13.80 5.02
N LYS A 21 -3.05 -14.19 6.00
CA LYS A 21 -2.11 -15.31 5.84
C LYS A 21 -2.82 -16.64 5.63
N GLU A 22 -3.97 -16.84 6.25
CA GLU A 22 -4.78 -18.06 6.13
C GLU A 22 -5.62 -18.06 4.84
N SER A 23 -6.13 -16.90 4.43
CA SER A 23 -7.09 -16.77 3.33
C SER A 23 -6.43 -16.60 1.97
N LEU A 24 -5.23 -16.02 1.90
CA LEU A 24 -4.51 -15.80 0.64
C LEU A 24 -3.59 -16.96 0.29
N PRO A 25 -3.23 -17.14 -1.00
CA PRO A 25 -2.27 -18.15 -1.40
C PRO A 25 -0.94 -18.02 -0.67
N LYS A 26 -0.29 -19.15 -0.35
CA LYS A 26 1.05 -19.18 0.29
C LYS A 26 2.08 -18.29 -0.43
N LYS A 27 2.00 -18.26 -1.76
CA LYS A 27 2.77 -17.34 -2.62
C LYS A 27 1.80 -16.35 -3.26
N CYS A 28 1.33 -15.39 -2.48
CA CYS A 28 0.44 -14.33 -2.96
C CYS A 28 1.14 -13.28 -3.84
N THR A 29 2.47 -13.16 -3.73
CA THR A 29 3.26 -12.18 -4.48
C THR A 29 4.52 -12.77 -5.13
N LYS A 30 5.03 -12.10 -6.18
CA LYS A 30 6.27 -12.44 -6.93
C LYS A 30 7.49 -12.38 -6.02
N SER A 31 7.54 -11.36 -5.15
CA SER A 31 8.61 -11.17 -4.18
C SER A 31 8.07 -11.01 -2.76
N ASN A 32 8.86 -11.38 -1.76
CA ASN A 32 8.47 -11.32 -0.35
C ASN A 32 9.04 -10.07 0.36
N TYR A 33 8.86 -8.91 -0.25
CA TYR A 33 9.28 -7.62 0.30
C TYR A 33 8.28 -6.51 -0.04
N GLN A 34 8.43 -5.39 0.63
CA GLN A 34 7.70 -4.16 0.33
C GLN A 34 8.29 -3.51 -0.93
N LEU A 35 7.47 -3.24 -1.94
CA LEU A 35 7.85 -2.52 -3.15
C LEU A 35 8.20 -1.08 -2.78
N THR A 36 9.30 -0.59 -3.32
CA THR A 36 9.68 0.81 -3.23
C THR A 36 9.21 1.52 -4.48
N GLN A 37 9.08 2.85 -4.40
CA GLN A 37 8.83 3.63 -5.61
C GLN A 37 9.95 3.46 -6.63
N ASN A 38 11.21 3.34 -6.21
CA ASN A 38 12.33 3.08 -7.12
C ASN A 38 12.22 1.73 -7.85
N LEU A 39 11.52 0.75 -7.27
CA LEU A 39 11.21 -0.51 -7.93
C LEU A 39 10.03 -0.39 -8.91
N LEU A 40 9.23 0.67 -8.79
CA LEU A 40 8.14 1.04 -9.72
C LEU A 40 8.58 2.13 -10.72
N HIS A 41 9.70 2.82 -10.45
CA HIS A 41 10.28 3.86 -11.28
C HIS A 41 11.36 3.26 -12.17
N LYS A 42 10.98 2.95 -13.41
CA LYS A 42 11.89 3.26 -14.53
C LYS A 42 11.84 4.78 -14.72
N PRO A 43 12.94 5.44 -15.12
CA PRO A 43 12.88 6.85 -15.49
C PRO A 43 11.79 7.00 -16.55
N PHE A 44 10.70 7.68 -16.18
CA PHE A 44 9.61 7.91 -17.12
C PHE A 44 10.12 8.83 -18.22
N SER A 45 9.76 8.53 -19.46
CA SER A 45 9.89 9.56 -20.50
C SER A 45 9.07 10.78 -20.06
N TYR A 46 9.65 11.97 -20.24
CA TYR A 46 8.97 13.24 -19.96
C TYR A 46 7.66 13.39 -20.72
N GLU A 47 7.53 12.68 -21.85
CA GLU A 47 6.38 12.71 -22.75
C GLU A 47 5.15 11.97 -22.21
N LEU A 48 5.32 11.11 -21.19
CA LEU A 48 4.20 10.33 -20.67
C LEU A 48 3.25 11.21 -19.85
N ASN A 49 1.95 11.10 -20.16
CA ASN A 49 0.91 11.72 -19.37
C ASN A 49 0.68 10.95 -18.04
N LEU A 50 -0.15 11.50 -17.15
CA LEU A 50 -0.42 10.91 -15.84
C LEU A 50 -0.99 9.49 -15.93
N GLN A 51 -1.94 9.26 -16.84
CA GLN A 51 -2.60 7.96 -17.00
C GLN A 51 -1.59 6.89 -17.44
N GLU A 52 -0.71 7.21 -18.38
CA GLU A 52 0.33 6.30 -18.86
C GLU A 52 1.33 5.96 -17.75
N LYS A 53 1.76 6.96 -16.98
CA LYS A 53 2.63 6.75 -15.80
C LYS A 53 1.98 5.82 -14.78
N LEU A 54 0.70 6.04 -14.46
CA LEU A 54 -0.04 5.20 -13.52
C LEU A 54 -0.31 3.79 -14.08
N GLN A 55 -0.53 3.65 -15.39
CA GLN A 55 -0.69 2.35 -16.03
C GLN A 55 0.58 1.50 -15.91
N ILE A 56 1.77 2.07 -16.16
CA ILE A 56 3.05 1.37 -15.98
C ILE A 56 3.20 0.87 -14.53
N ILE A 57 2.86 1.72 -13.56
CA ILE A 57 2.91 1.35 -12.14
C ILE A 57 1.90 0.24 -11.82
N ALA A 58 0.69 0.33 -12.36
CA ALA A 58 -0.35 -0.69 -12.17
C ALA A 58 0.08 -2.04 -12.74
N ASP A 59 0.76 -2.05 -13.90
CA ASP A 59 1.26 -3.27 -14.51
C ASP A 59 2.34 -3.95 -13.65
N GLU A 60 3.25 -3.19 -13.05
CA GLU A 60 4.25 -3.70 -12.10
C GLU A 60 3.59 -4.22 -10.81
N MET A 61 2.58 -3.51 -10.27
CA MET A 61 1.80 -3.98 -9.12
C MET A 61 1.05 -5.28 -9.42
N ARG A 62 0.44 -5.37 -10.60
CA ARG A 62 -0.29 -6.53 -11.09
C ARG A 62 0.63 -7.73 -11.24
N GLU A 63 1.81 -7.54 -11.84
CA GLU A 63 2.84 -8.58 -11.91
C GLU A 63 3.31 -9.04 -10.53
N HIS A 64 3.52 -8.10 -9.62
CA HIS A 64 3.90 -8.42 -8.24
C HIS A 64 2.84 -9.24 -7.52
N LEU A 65 1.55 -8.98 -7.77
CA LEU A 65 0.42 -9.75 -7.24
C LEU A 65 0.12 -11.05 -8.00
N LEU A 66 0.90 -11.37 -9.04
CA LEU A 66 0.71 -12.54 -9.91
C LEU A 66 -0.67 -12.57 -10.59
N ILE A 67 -1.25 -11.39 -10.84
CA ILE A 67 -2.52 -11.23 -11.57
C ILE A 67 -2.21 -11.31 -13.07
N LYS A 68 -2.92 -12.17 -13.80
CA LYS A 68 -2.72 -12.33 -15.26
C LYS A 68 -3.65 -11.44 -16.08
N GLU A 69 -4.82 -11.17 -15.53
CA GLU A 69 -5.88 -10.39 -16.15
C GLU A 69 -5.43 -8.92 -16.29
N PRO A 70 -5.66 -8.28 -17.44
CA PRO A 70 -5.32 -6.87 -17.61
C PRO A 70 -6.18 -5.99 -16.70
N ILE A 71 -5.60 -4.89 -16.24
CA ILE A 71 -6.27 -3.85 -15.46
C ILE A 71 -5.96 -2.51 -16.12
N LYS A 72 -7.01 -1.82 -16.57
CA LYS A 72 -6.88 -0.52 -17.25
C LYS A 72 -6.97 0.61 -16.24
N ILE A 73 -6.03 1.55 -16.34
CA ILE A 73 -6.06 2.78 -15.56
C ILE A 73 -6.67 3.90 -16.39
N LEU A 74 -7.65 4.60 -15.80
CA LEU A 74 -8.33 5.74 -16.39
C LEU A 74 -8.25 6.94 -15.44
N THR A 75 -7.80 8.09 -15.95
CA THR A 75 -7.76 9.32 -15.15
C THR A 75 -8.93 10.24 -15.50
N LEU A 76 -9.74 10.61 -14.51
CA LEU A 76 -10.94 11.45 -14.70
C LEU A 76 -10.93 12.64 -13.74
N ASN A 77 -11.49 13.78 -14.15
CA ASN A 77 -11.56 14.97 -13.30
C ASN A 77 -12.64 14.89 -12.21
N ASN A 78 -13.68 14.07 -12.41
CA ASN A 78 -14.89 14.04 -11.59
C ASN A 78 -14.98 12.81 -10.67
N VAL A 79 -13.85 12.19 -10.34
CA VAL A 79 -13.79 11.07 -9.37
C VAL A 79 -13.26 11.63 -8.06
N GLU A 80 -13.85 11.28 -6.91
CA GLU A 80 -13.43 11.82 -5.61
C GLU A 80 -11.93 11.58 -5.35
N ALA A 81 -11.50 10.32 -5.36
CA ALA A 81 -10.10 9.94 -5.22
C ALA A 81 -9.70 8.81 -6.16
N GLY A 82 -10.31 7.65 -6.00
CA GLY A 82 -10.17 6.50 -6.88
C GLY A 82 -11.40 5.61 -6.81
N LYS A 83 -11.53 4.69 -7.75
CA LYS A 83 -12.57 3.67 -7.75
C LYS A 83 -12.17 2.49 -8.62
N PHE A 84 -12.33 1.28 -8.12
CA PHE A 84 -12.35 0.07 -8.94
C PHE A 84 -13.76 -0.23 -9.47
N GLU A 85 -13.89 -0.52 -10.77
CA GLU A 85 -15.10 -1.04 -11.40
C GLU A 85 -14.78 -2.04 -12.51
N MET A 86 -15.78 -2.83 -12.91
CA MET A 86 -15.75 -3.59 -14.16
C MET A 86 -16.69 -2.96 -15.18
N ILE A 87 -16.19 -2.79 -16.40
CA ILE A 87 -17.03 -2.49 -17.56
C ILE A 87 -16.97 -3.72 -18.46
N ASP A 88 -18.09 -4.42 -18.56
CA ASP A 88 -18.17 -5.75 -19.19
C ASP A 88 -17.14 -6.70 -18.54
N ASP A 89 -16.15 -7.16 -19.31
CA ASP A 89 -15.05 -8.03 -18.84
C ASP A 89 -13.75 -7.27 -18.56
N LEU A 90 -13.74 -5.94 -18.70
CA LEU A 90 -12.57 -5.10 -18.49
C LEU A 90 -12.50 -4.60 -17.05
N ASN A 91 -11.40 -4.93 -16.36
CA ASN A 91 -11.10 -4.40 -15.03
C ASN A 91 -10.55 -2.98 -15.15
N CYS A 92 -11.23 -2.00 -14.54
CA CYS A 92 -10.86 -0.60 -14.60
C CYS A 92 -10.59 -0.05 -13.20
N ILE A 93 -9.50 0.70 -13.05
CA ILE A 93 -9.26 1.54 -11.88
C ILE A 93 -9.26 2.98 -12.35
N TYR A 94 -10.21 3.75 -11.82
CA TYR A 94 -10.30 5.19 -12.01
C TYR A 94 -9.49 5.91 -10.95
N ILE A 95 -8.73 6.91 -11.35
CA ILE A 95 -7.97 7.79 -10.46
C ILE A 95 -8.31 9.23 -10.80
N ASN A 96 -8.48 10.07 -9.79
CA ASN A 96 -8.69 11.49 -10.02
C ASN A 96 -7.50 12.09 -10.81
N ALA A 97 -7.76 12.81 -11.89
CA ALA A 97 -6.73 13.45 -12.72
C ALA A 97 -6.18 14.74 -12.09
N ASN A 98 -6.91 15.38 -11.16
CA ASN A 98 -6.56 16.64 -10.53
C ASN A 98 -5.28 16.51 -9.69
N THR A 99 -4.23 17.23 -10.08
CA THR A 99 -2.94 17.26 -9.38
C THR A 99 -2.84 18.36 -8.32
N ASN A 100 -3.80 19.29 -8.27
CA ASN A 100 -3.79 20.40 -7.31
C ASN A 100 -4.18 19.95 -5.90
N THR A 101 -4.97 18.89 -5.80
CA THR A 101 -5.38 18.29 -4.51
C THR A 101 -4.59 17.05 -4.17
N GLN A 102 -3.99 16.39 -5.16
CA GLN A 102 -3.31 15.11 -4.98
C GLN A 102 -2.01 15.05 -5.76
N ASN A 103 -0.89 14.89 -5.06
CA ASN A 103 0.41 14.69 -5.70
C ASN A 103 0.52 13.28 -6.33
N PHE A 104 1.62 13.03 -7.05
CA PHE A 104 1.84 11.74 -7.71
C PHE A 104 1.96 10.56 -6.74
N HIS A 105 2.59 10.73 -5.57
CA HIS A 105 2.72 9.69 -4.54
C HIS A 105 1.38 9.30 -3.91
N GLN A 106 0.50 10.28 -3.69
CA GLN A 106 -0.88 10.08 -3.23
C GLN A 106 -1.67 9.28 -4.27
N LYS A 107 -1.51 9.57 -5.56
CA LYS A 107 -2.15 8.79 -6.63
C LYS A 107 -1.63 7.35 -6.71
N ILE A 108 -0.34 7.12 -6.48
CA ILE A 108 0.22 5.75 -6.38
C ILE A 108 -0.36 5.02 -5.16
N ALA A 109 -0.51 5.70 -4.02
CA ALA A 109 -1.10 5.08 -2.84
C ALA A 109 -2.58 4.73 -3.04
N ILE A 110 -3.36 5.61 -3.68
CA ILE A 110 -4.74 5.31 -4.09
C ILE A 110 -4.75 4.12 -5.04
N LEU A 111 -3.88 4.10 -6.05
CA LEU A 111 -3.77 2.97 -6.98
C LEU A 111 -3.46 1.65 -6.25
N ALA A 112 -2.55 1.65 -5.28
CA ALA A 112 -2.25 0.47 -4.47
C ALA A 112 -3.43 0.01 -3.62
N HIS A 113 -4.23 0.94 -3.11
CA HIS A 113 -5.47 0.68 -2.39
C HIS A 113 -6.53 0.03 -3.32
N GLU A 114 -6.82 0.63 -4.47
CA GLU A 114 -7.79 0.10 -5.44
C GLU A 114 -7.36 -1.26 -6.00
N MET A 115 -6.07 -1.44 -6.27
CA MET A 115 -5.51 -2.74 -6.66
C MET A 115 -5.73 -3.81 -5.58
N SER A 116 -5.75 -3.41 -4.30
CA SER A 116 -5.99 -4.30 -3.17
C SER A 116 -7.46 -4.68 -3.04
N HIS A 117 -8.40 -3.77 -3.34
CA HIS A 117 -9.82 -4.10 -3.49
C HIS A 117 -10.02 -5.14 -4.58
N TYR A 118 -9.45 -4.91 -5.78
CA TYR A 118 -9.49 -5.89 -6.87
C TYR A 118 -8.94 -7.26 -6.43
N TYR A 119 -7.78 -7.27 -5.78
CA TYR A 119 -7.14 -8.52 -5.36
C TYR A 119 -7.99 -9.29 -4.34
N LEU A 120 -8.56 -8.62 -3.33
CA LEU A 120 -9.39 -9.29 -2.34
C LEU A 120 -10.71 -9.75 -2.93
N MET A 121 -11.49 -8.82 -3.49
CA MET A 121 -12.89 -9.06 -3.86
C MET A 121 -13.00 -9.88 -5.13
N ARG A 122 -12.22 -9.55 -6.17
CA ARG A 122 -12.35 -10.20 -7.48
C ARG A 122 -11.49 -11.44 -7.60
N LYS A 123 -10.24 -11.38 -7.12
CA LYS A 123 -9.33 -12.53 -7.29
C LYS A 123 -9.57 -13.64 -6.27
N HIS A 124 -9.94 -13.27 -5.04
CA HIS A 124 -10.05 -14.23 -3.92
C HIS A 124 -11.44 -14.29 -3.28
N ASN A 125 -12.42 -13.50 -3.75
CA ASN A 125 -13.77 -13.45 -3.20
C ASN A 125 -13.80 -13.18 -1.68
N ILE A 126 -12.94 -12.26 -1.23
CA ILE A 126 -12.82 -11.83 0.16
C ILE A 126 -13.42 -10.43 0.27
N GLU A 127 -14.50 -10.32 1.02
CA GLU A 127 -15.19 -9.05 1.30
C GLU A 127 -15.77 -9.08 2.72
N LYS A 128 -15.89 -7.90 3.35
CA LYS A 128 -16.60 -7.72 4.63
C LYS A 128 -17.93 -7.04 4.40
N GLU A 129 -18.94 -7.47 5.14
CA GLU A 129 -20.29 -6.88 5.09
C GLU A 129 -20.28 -5.38 5.45
N PHE A 130 -19.47 -5.01 6.45
CA PHE A 130 -19.36 -3.62 6.87
C PHE A 130 -18.31 -2.88 6.05
N VAL A 131 -18.73 -1.82 5.34
CA VAL A 131 -17.86 -0.97 4.50
C VAL A 131 -16.57 -0.56 5.23
N LYS A 132 -16.66 -0.08 6.48
CA LYS A 132 -15.47 0.34 7.24
C LYS A 132 -14.52 -0.81 7.57
N GLU A 133 -15.03 -2.02 7.79
CA GLU A 133 -14.19 -3.21 7.96
C GLU A 133 -13.55 -3.62 6.66
N ASN A 134 -14.27 -3.50 5.54
CA ASN A 134 -13.76 -3.78 4.22
C ASN A 134 -12.61 -2.83 3.85
N GLU A 135 -12.78 -1.53 4.06
CA GLU A 135 -11.70 -0.54 3.84
C GLU A 135 -10.49 -0.82 4.72
N LEU A 136 -10.68 -1.14 6.01
CA LEU A 136 -9.57 -1.49 6.89
C LEU A 136 -8.85 -2.76 6.42
N LEU A 137 -9.60 -3.77 5.97
CA LEU A 137 -9.03 -5.00 5.41
C LEU A 137 -8.22 -4.70 4.15
N THR A 138 -8.74 -3.86 3.26
CA THR A 138 -8.05 -3.44 2.03
C THR A 138 -6.75 -2.71 2.32
N GLU A 139 -6.75 -1.77 3.26
CA GLU A 139 -5.55 -1.03 3.70
C GLU A 139 -4.47 -1.98 4.24
N LEU A 140 -4.85 -2.91 5.11
CA LEU A 140 -3.92 -3.88 5.69
C LEU A 140 -3.47 -4.93 4.67
N ASN A 141 -4.34 -5.30 3.72
CA ASN A 141 -3.99 -6.17 2.60
C ASN A 141 -2.96 -5.52 1.67
N ALA A 142 -3.10 -4.23 1.37
CA ALA A 142 -2.13 -3.51 0.57
C ALA A 142 -0.73 -3.61 1.20
N VAL A 143 -0.62 -3.37 2.51
CA VAL A 143 0.64 -3.54 3.25
C VAL A 143 1.10 -4.99 3.27
N TYR A 144 0.19 -5.93 3.54
CA TYR A 144 0.48 -7.36 3.57
C TYR A 144 1.06 -7.83 2.24
N CYS A 145 0.50 -7.39 1.12
CA CYS A 145 0.92 -7.72 -0.24
C CYS A 145 2.19 -6.98 -0.68
N GLY A 146 2.70 -6.03 0.09
CA GLY A 146 3.98 -5.37 -0.20
C GLY A 146 3.85 -3.94 -0.71
N PHE A 147 2.71 -3.29 -0.60
CA PHE A 147 2.53 -1.89 -0.99
C PHE A 147 2.67 -0.89 0.16
N GLY A 148 3.14 -1.34 1.32
CA GLY A 148 3.19 -0.52 2.54
C GLY A 148 4.06 0.74 2.42
N PHE A 149 5.18 0.70 1.69
CA PHE A 149 5.97 1.91 1.45
C PHE A 149 5.25 2.91 0.54
N LEU A 150 4.45 2.43 -0.40
CA LEU A 150 3.68 3.27 -1.30
C LEU A 150 2.59 4.01 -0.52
N LEU A 151 1.87 3.28 0.33
CA LEU A 151 0.88 3.87 1.24
C LEU A 151 1.54 4.84 2.22
N HIS A 152 2.66 4.45 2.83
CA HIS A 152 3.36 5.31 3.79
C HIS A 152 3.78 6.65 3.14
N ASN A 153 4.38 6.59 1.95
CA ASN A 153 4.79 7.78 1.19
C ASN A 153 3.60 8.63 0.71
N GLY A 154 2.47 8.01 0.33
CA GLY A 154 1.30 8.75 -0.14
C GLY A 154 0.44 9.33 0.99
N TYR A 155 0.41 8.71 2.18
CA TYR A 155 -0.53 9.09 3.25
C TYR A 155 -0.02 10.22 4.15
N HIS A 156 1.10 10.86 3.78
CA HIS A 156 1.55 12.06 4.45
C HIS A 156 0.52 13.19 4.28
N GLU A 157 0.23 13.89 5.38
CA GLU A 157 -0.61 15.09 5.33
C GLU A 157 0.12 16.17 4.53
N GLU A 158 -0.50 16.61 3.44
CA GLU A 158 -0.02 17.78 2.70
C GLU A 158 -0.76 19.03 3.15
N LYS A 159 -0.01 20.11 3.32
CA LYS A 159 -0.56 21.44 3.55
C LYS A 159 -0.67 22.14 2.20
N ILE A 160 -1.88 22.41 1.77
CA ILE A 160 -2.17 23.16 0.55
C ILE A 160 -2.57 24.57 0.98
N GLU A 161 -1.87 25.57 0.49
CA GLU A 161 -2.24 26.96 0.70
C GLU A 161 -3.22 27.38 -0.41
N ILE A 162 -4.44 27.76 -0.02
CA ILE A 162 -5.46 28.28 -0.93
C ILE A 162 -5.79 29.69 -0.46
N GLY A 163 -5.24 30.69 -1.15
CA GLY A 163 -5.28 32.09 -0.71
C GLY A 163 -4.57 32.26 0.64
N ASN A 164 -5.24 32.87 1.62
CA ASN A 164 -4.70 33.09 2.98
C ASN A 164 -5.02 31.94 3.96
N LYS A 165 -5.48 30.78 3.48
CA LYS A 165 -5.86 29.63 4.32
C LYS A 165 -5.00 28.40 4.00
N THR A 166 -4.46 27.79 5.03
CA THR A 166 -3.80 26.48 4.94
C THR A 166 -4.83 25.38 5.12
N HIS A 167 -5.07 24.61 4.07
CA HIS A 167 -5.89 23.40 4.09
C HIS A 167 -4.98 22.19 4.28
N LYS A 168 -5.37 21.26 5.15
CA LYS A 168 -4.70 19.95 5.26
C LYS A 168 -5.44 18.96 4.39
N HIS A 169 -4.73 18.32 3.47
CA HIS A 169 -5.25 17.25 2.65
C HIS A 169 -4.54 15.94 3.01
N LYS A 170 -5.31 14.87 3.18
CA LYS A 170 -4.83 13.53 3.47
C LYS A 170 -5.62 12.55 2.61
N VAL A 171 -4.91 11.59 2.03
CA VAL A 171 -5.53 10.41 1.41
C VAL A 171 -5.39 9.21 2.34
N GLY A 172 -6.29 8.22 2.19
CA GLY A 172 -6.25 6.98 2.96
C GLY A 172 -6.97 7.02 4.30
N TYR A 173 -7.55 5.89 4.67
CA TYR A 173 -8.39 5.77 5.87
C TYR A 173 -7.53 5.69 7.14
N ILE A 174 -6.42 4.97 7.10
CA ILE A 174 -5.55 4.77 8.27
C ILE A 174 -4.43 5.81 8.36
N SER A 175 -3.86 5.99 9.56
CA SER A 175 -2.71 6.89 9.74
C SER A 175 -1.40 6.24 9.28
N THR A 176 -0.39 7.05 8.95
CA THR A 176 0.96 6.56 8.62
C THR A 176 1.58 5.72 9.74
N LYS A 177 1.23 6.00 11.01
CA LYS A 177 1.63 5.17 12.17
C LYS A 177 1.04 3.76 12.11
N VAL A 178 -0.24 3.63 11.71
CA VAL A 178 -0.88 2.32 11.51
C VAL A 178 -0.24 1.60 10.32
N VAL A 179 0.08 2.29 9.23
CA VAL A 179 0.81 1.71 8.08
C VAL A 179 2.18 1.17 8.54
N GLN A 180 2.96 1.97 9.26
CA GLN A 180 4.28 1.57 9.80
C GLN A 180 4.18 0.33 10.71
N GLU A 181 3.23 0.32 11.63
CA GLU A 181 3.02 -0.82 12.52
C GLU A 181 2.59 -2.07 11.72
N THR A 182 1.77 -1.90 10.69
CA THR A 182 1.35 -3.00 9.80
C THR A 182 2.51 -3.54 8.98
N ILE A 183 3.44 -2.69 8.51
CA ILE A 183 4.67 -3.12 7.82
C ILE A 183 5.52 -3.99 8.75
N ILE A 184 5.71 -3.55 10.00
CA ILE A 184 6.50 -4.29 11.00
C ILE A 184 5.88 -5.66 11.26
N GLN A 185 4.57 -5.71 11.52
CA GLN A 185 3.90 -6.98 11.79
C GLN A 185 3.91 -7.88 10.56
N THR A 186 3.63 -7.35 9.36
CA THR A 186 3.74 -8.08 8.09
C THR A 186 5.13 -8.69 7.92
N ALA A 187 6.19 -7.98 8.29
CA ALA A 187 7.55 -8.48 8.21
C ALA A 187 7.75 -9.75 9.06
N TYR A 188 7.17 -9.81 10.25
CA TYR A 188 7.19 -11.01 11.09
C TYR A 188 6.30 -12.13 10.53
N VAL A 189 5.09 -11.79 10.09
CA VAL A 189 4.10 -12.76 9.59
C VAL A 189 4.59 -13.45 8.31
N ARG A 190 5.13 -12.67 7.37
CA ARG A 190 5.61 -13.13 6.07
C ARG A 190 7.10 -13.43 6.03
N LYS A 191 7.84 -13.19 7.13
CA LYS A 191 9.32 -13.34 7.19
C LYS A 191 10.04 -12.50 6.11
N GLN A 192 9.63 -11.23 5.96
CA GLN A 192 10.26 -10.30 5.02
C GLN A 192 11.67 -9.91 5.49
N ASN A 193 12.53 -9.47 4.56
CA ASN A 193 13.87 -9.01 4.88
C ASN A 193 13.82 -7.71 5.72
N PRO A 194 14.21 -7.73 7.01
CA PRO A 194 14.13 -6.55 7.87
C PRO A 194 15.14 -5.46 7.46
N ASN A 195 16.27 -5.82 6.85
CA ASN A 195 17.26 -4.84 6.38
C ASN A 195 16.71 -4.03 5.20
N HIS A 196 15.94 -4.66 4.32
CA HIS A 196 15.22 -3.96 3.25
C HIS A 196 14.23 -2.94 3.82
N ILE A 197 13.55 -3.28 4.91
CA ILE A 197 12.61 -2.37 5.57
C ILE A 197 13.32 -1.18 6.20
N MET A 198 14.39 -1.43 6.96
CA MET A 198 15.15 -0.35 7.60
C MET A 198 15.82 0.59 6.60
N LYS A 199 16.15 0.11 5.40
CA LYS A 199 16.79 0.92 4.35
C LYS A 199 15.80 1.82 3.60
N ASN A 200 14.56 1.38 3.40
CA ASN A 200 13.64 1.99 2.44
C ASN A 200 12.40 2.63 3.07
N LEU A 201 12.11 2.37 4.35
CA LEU A 201 11.04 3.08 5.05
C LEU A 201 11.57 4.45 5.49
N ASP A 202 11.09 5.51 4.85
CA ASP A 202 11.51 6.88 5.15
C ASP A 202 10.96 7.33 6.50
N LEU A 203 11.85 7.56 7.46
CA LEU A 203 11.49 7.87 8.84
C LEU A 203 12.45 8.93 9.41
N GLY A 204 11.92 9.76 10.30
CA GLY A 204 12.77 10.62 11.14
C GLY A 204 13.71 9.79 12.03
N PHE A 205 14.75 10.44 12.55
CA PHE A 205 15.79 9.79 13.35
C PHE A 205 15.24 8.98 14.55
N LYS A 206 14.30 9.56 15.30
CA LYS A 206 13.66 8.90 16.46
C LYS A 206 12.90 7.64 16.05
N ASP A 207 12.08 7.73 15.01
CA ASP A 207 11.27 6.61 14.51
C ASP A 207 12.14 5.52 13.91
N THR A 208 13.26 5.88 13.27
CA THR A 208 14.27 4.93 12.78
C THR A 208 14.87 4.10 13.92
N ILE A 209 15.19 4.73 15.05
CA ILE A 209 15.69 4.02 16.23
C ILE A 209 14.62 3.07 16.76
N THR A 210 13.37 3.55 16.92
CA THR A 210 12.25 2.70 17.36
C THR A 210 12.03 1.51 16.43
N LEU A 211 12.10 1.71 15.12
CA LEU A 211 11.99 0.65 14.12
C LEU A 211 13.08 -0.42 14.30
N LYS A 212 14.35 0.00 14.47
CA LYS A 212 15.46 -0.92 14.72
C LYS A 212 15.22 -1.79 15.96
N PHE A 213 14.72 -1.20 17.05
CA PHE A 213 14.38 -1.96 18.25
C PHE A 213 13.24 -2.96 18.00
N LYS A 214 12.17 -2.53 17.33
CA LYS A 214 11.02 -3.40 17.01
C LYS A 214 11.40 -4.57 16.08
N LEU A 215 12.36 -4.38 15.18
CA LEU A 215 12.81 -5.40 14.22
C LEU A 215 14.02 -6.22 14.69
N LYS A 216 14.64 -5.89 15.83
CA LYS A 216 15.89 -6.53 16.32
C LYS A 216 15.81 -8.05 16.34
N LYS A 217 14.70 -8.62 16.82
CA LYS A 217 14.48 -10.07 16.85
C LYS A 217 14.45 -10.66 15.44
N LEU A 218 13.68 -10.05 14.53
CA LEU A 218 13.60 -10.49 13.14
C LEU A 218 14.94 -10.41 12.42
N VAL A 219 15.74 -9.37 12.67
CA VAL A 219 17.11 -9.24 12.11
C VAL A 219 17.99 -10.42 12.53
N LYS A 220 17.97 -10.79 13.82
CA LYS A 220 18.73 -11.94 14.33
C LYS A 220 18.27 -13.24 13.64
N GLU A 221 16.96 -13.49 13.59
CA GLU A 221 16.39 -14.67 12.92
C GLU A 221 16.78 -14.74 11.44
N TYR A 222 16.70 -13.61 10.73
CA TYR A 222 17.02 -13.51 9.31
C TYR A 222 18.50 -13.79 9.04
N ASN A 223 19.40 -13.20 9.82
CA ASN A 223 20.85 -13.39 9.64
C ASN A 223 21.28 -14.84 9.91
N LEU A 224 20.69 -15.49 10.92
CA LEU A 224 20.91 -16.92 11.19
C LEU A 224 20.45 -17.79 10.03
N ALA A 225 19.25 -17.52 9.50
CA ALA A 225 18.72 -18.26 8.36
C ALA A 225 19.55 -18.07 7.07
N MET A 226 20.14 -16.90 6.88
CA MET A 226 21.03 -16.63 5.74
C MET A 226 22.42 -17.25 5.90
N ALA A 227 22.94 -17.34 7.13
CA ALA A 227 24.21 -18.02 7.41
C ALA A 227 24.11 -19.53 7.13
N ASN A 228 23.00 -20.17 7.49
CA ASN A 228 22.77 -21.60 7.26
C ASN A 228 22.51 -21.99 5.80
N LYS A 229 22.39 -21.02 4.89
CA LYS A 229 22.23 -21.23 3.45
C LYS A 229 23.54 -21.15 2.66
N LYS A 230 24.63 -20.74 3.32
CA LYS A 230 25.98 -20.69 2.76
C LYS A 230 26.73 -21.96 3.15
#